data_AF-A0A517ZLL7-F1
#
_entry.id   AF-A0A517ZLL7-F1
#
_cell.length_a   1.000
_cell.length_b   1.000
_cell.length_c   1.000
_cell.angle_alpha   90.00
_cell.angle_beta   90.00
_cell.angle_gamma   90.00
#
_symmetry.space_group_name_H-M   'P 1'
#
loop_
_entity.id
_entity.type
_entity.pdbx_description
1 polymer ?
#
loop_
_entity_poly.entity_id
_entity_poly.type
_entity_poly.pdbx_seq_one_letter_code
_entity_poly.pdbx_strand_id
1 'polypeptide(L)'
;MKKVGRTLLSREVLVPVIVTFGAVSIVAAWGWADEAAQIEKKEMALLKTFNKEFVHITPGKGKFPESFSMGSETGEATERPVRKVTFKYDFWMAKYEVPQDLYEAVMGENPSRWKGPRNSVEMMDIQQAVEFCRRATKKMRAAQLLKPDEEIRLPSEAEWEYCCRAGTTTAYSFGESATADGDVDNQASELSAYAWHTGNAAGNDPPVGALKPNAWGLYDMHGYLWEFVSDSWSDDYSAAPTDGKSHAPQRALGKDGQVVMRGGSWKDRYEELRSSVRKKGANSMKDDAVGFRCVKDRVKP
;
A
#
# COMPACT_ATOMS: atom_id res chain seq x y z
N MET A 1 19.94 -5.42 -70.46
CA MET A 1 21.07 -4.74 -71.17
C MET A 1 20.98 -3.26 -70.77
N LYS A 2 21.93 -2.54 -70.17
CA LYS A 2 23.39 -2.66 -69.99
C LYS A 2 23.77 -2.36 -68.52
N LYS A 3 24.88 -2.98 -68.09
CA LYS A 3 25.57 -2.83 -66.79
C LYS A 3 26.28 -1.49 -66.65
N VAL A 4 26.32 -0.95 -65.43
CA VAL A 4 27.47 -0.31 -64.74
C VAL A 4 27.14 -0.49 -63.24
N GLY A 5 27.98 -0.89 -62.29
CA GLY A 5 29.42 -0.98 -62.15
C GLY A 5 29.74 -0.56 -60.70
N ARG A 6 30.27 -1.50 -59.91
CA ARG A 6 30.61 -1.49 -58.47
C ARG A 6 31.38 -0.23 -58.00
N THR A 7 31.42 0.03 -56.68
CA THR A 7 32.63 -0.12 -55.81
C THR A 7 32.29 0.04 -54.32
N LEU A 8 32.84 -0.86 -53.49
CA LEU A 8 32.88 -0.87 -52.02
C LEU A 8 34.04 0.01 -51.51
N LEU A 9 33.83 0.84 -50.48
CA LEU A 9 34.87 1.42 -49.61
C LEU A 9 34.29 1.51 -48.18
N SER A 10 34.64 0.59 -47.29
CA SER A 10 35.70 0.69 -46.25
C SER A 10 35.37 1.67 -45.12
N ARG A 11 35.18 1.10 -43.92
CA ARG A 11 35.07 1.80 -42.63
C ARG A 11 36.33 2.62 -42.37
N GLU A 12 36.20 3.93 -42.24
CA GLU A 12 37.20 4.77 -41.58
C GLU A 12 36.77 5.07 -40.14
N VAL A 13 37.71 4.80 -39.24
CA VAL A 13 37.67 5.06 -37.82
C VAL A 13 37.83 6.56 -37.61
N LEU A 14 36.80 7.24 -37.12
CA LEU A 14 36.93 8.61 -36.66
C LEU A 14 37.56 8.59 -35.26
N VAL A 15 38.86 8.86 -35.19
CA VAL A 15 39.55 9.21 -33.94
C VAL A 15 39.01 10.58 -33.48
N PRO A 16 38.59 10.74 -32.21
CA PRO A 16 38.10 12.04 -31.75
C PRO A 16 39.27 13.03 -31.71
N VAL A 17 39.22 14.03 -32.57
CA VAL A 17 40.06 15.23 -32.43
C VAL A 17 39.43 16.07 -31.32
N ILE A 18 40.04 16.03 -30.13
CA ILE A 18 39.71 16.94 -29.03
C ILE A 18 40.22 18.32 -29.44
N VAL A 19 39.31 19.19 -29.88
CA VAL A 19 39.55 20.63 -29.98
C VAL A 19 38.91 21.28 -28.75
N THR A 20 39.74 21.63 -27.78
CA THR A 20 39.32 22.39 -26.60
C THR A 20 39.17 23.87 -26.96
N PHE A 21 37.94 24.36 -26.98
CA PHE A 21 37.62 25.76 -26.70
C PHE A 21 36.72 25.83 -25.47
N GLY A 22 37.12 26.67 -24.51
CA GLY A 22 36.57 26.74 -23.16
C GLY A 22 35.15 27.31 -23.08
N ALA A 23 34.51 26.97 -21.95
CA ALA A 23 33.28 27.56 -21.41
C ALA A 23 31.95 27.22 -22.09
N VAL A 24 31.54 25.94 -22.11
CA VAL A 24 30.10 25.57 -22.20
C VAL A 24 29.67 24.42 -21.27
N SER A 25 30.56 23.60 -20.70
CA SER A 25 30.13 22.42 -19.90
C SER A 25 29.87 22.66 -18.41
N ILE A 26 30.08 23.88 -17.89
CA ILE A 26 29.92 24.16 -16.45
C ILE A 26 28.46 24.47 -16.10
N VAL A 27 27.72 25.21 -16.94
CA VAL A 27 26.36 25.66 -16.62
C VAL A 27 25.34 24.49 -16.56
N ALA A 28 25.49 23.50 -17.44
CA ALA A 28 24.62 22.31 -17.44
C ALA A 28 24.86 21.41 -16.20
N ALA A 29 26.10 21.28 -15.75
CA ALA A 29 26.44 20.48 -14.57
C ALA A 29 25.94 21.12 -13.26
N TRP A 30 25.89 22.46 -13.18
CA TRP A 30 25.35 23.18 -12.03
C TRP A 30 23.83 23.03 -11.94
N GLY A 31 23.13 23.14 -13.07
CA GLY A 31 21.68 22.88 -13.13
C GLY A 31 21.29 21.47 -12.68
N TRP A 32 22.07 20.46 -13.06
CA TRP A 32 21.82 19.07 -12.63
C TRP A 32 22.11 18.82 -11.15
N ALA A 33 23.15 19.45 -10.59
CA ALA A 33 23.46 19.33 -9.17
C ALA A 33 22.38 19.99 -8.29
N ASP A 34 21.87 21.15 -8.70
CA ASP A 34 20.78 21.84 -8.00
C ASP A 34 19.48 21.03 -8.06
N GLU A 35 19.16 20.45 -9.22
CA GLU A 35 17.98 19.60 -9.39
C GLU A 35 18.06 18.34 -8.53
N ALA A 36 19.20 17.64 -8.52
CA ALA A 36 19.43 16.47 -7.68
C ALA A 36 19.28 16.80 -6.18
N ALA A 37 19.82 17.93 -5.74
CA ALA A 37 19.69 18.38 -4.36
C ALA A 37 18.23 18.70 -3.97
N GLN A 38 17.43 19.27 -4.89
CA GLN A 38 16.00 19.49 -4.65
C GLN A 38 15.21 18.17 -4.58
N ILE A 39 15.54 17.20 -5.44
CA ILE A 39 14.93 15.86 -5.43
C ILE A 39 15.21 15.17 -4.08
N GLU A 40 16.46 15.17 -3.62
CA GLU A 40 16.83 14.60 -2.32
C GLU A 40 16.11 15.30 -1.16
N LYS A 41 15.98 16.63 -1.21
CA LYS A 41 15.25 17.40 -0.20
C LYS A 41 13.76 17.05 -0.17
N LYS A 42 13.13 16.89 -1.35
CA LYS A 42 11.72 16.49 -1.46
C LYS A 42 11.50 15.07 -0.95
N GLU A 43 12.34 14.11 -1.36
CA GLU A 43 12.31 12.73 -0.85
C GLU A 43 12.42 12.70 0.67
N MET A 44 13.40 13.41 1.23
CA MET A 44 13.61 13.49 2.68
C MET A 44 12.38 14.06 3.42
N ALA A 45 11.70 15.06 2.85
CA ALA A 45 10.48 15.61 3.42
C ALA A 45 9.32 14.60 3.43
N LEU A 46 9.18 13.82 2.35
CA LEU A 46 8.18 12.76 2.24
C LEU A 46 8.44 11.62 3.24
N LEU A 47 9.68 11.15 3.34
CA LEU A 47 10.06 10.12 4.32
C LEU A 47 9.83 10.56 5.78
N LYS A 48 10.14 11.84 6.09
CA LYS A 48 9.85 12.43 7.42
C LYS A 48 8.36 12.49 7.72
N THR A 49 7.55 12.82 6.71
CA THR A 49 6.09 12.85 6.83
C THR A 49 5.57 11.44 7.07
N PHE A 50 5.97 10.48 6.24
CA PHE A 50 5.61 9.07 6.39
C PHE A 50 5.94 8.51 7.78
N ASN A 51 7.13 8.80 8.32
CA ASN A 51 7.51 8.34 9.66
C ASN A 51 6.62 8.90 10.79
N LYS A 52 6.02 10.09 10.61
CA LYS A 52 5.09 10.72 11.56
C LYS A 52 3.64 10.25 11.38
N GLU A 53 3.33 9.63 10.25
CA GLU A 53 1.99 9.14 9.88
C GLU A 53 1.76 7.69 10.31
N PHE A 54 2.43 7.24 11.36
CA PHE A 54 2.22 5.93 11.98
C PHE A 54 1.46 6.05 13.30
N VAL A 55 0.52 5.14 13.54
CA VAL A 55 -0.12 4.93 14.85
C VAL A 55 0.63 3.81 15.56
N HIS A 56 1.12 4.05 16.78
CA HIS A 56 1.74 3.02 17.61
C HIS A 56 0.66 2.12 18.19
N ILE A 57 0.62 0.88 17.71
CA ILE A 57 -0.31 -0.15 18.14
C ILE A 57 0.37 -0.95 19.24
N THR A 58 -0.19 -0.90 20.45
CA THR A 58 0.39 -1.56 21.63
C THR A 58 -0.60 -2.54 22.25
N PRO A 59 -0.81 -3.72 21.63
CA PRO A 59 -1.80 -4.69 22.10
C PRO A 59 -1.62 -5.05 23.58
N GLY A 60 -2.72 -5.09 24.31
CA GLY A 60 -2.75 -5.31 25.76
C GLY A 60 -2.57 -4.04 26.59
N LYS A 61 -2.46 -2.86 25.96
CA LYS A 61 -2.32 -1.57 26.66
C LYS A 61 -3.38 -0.56 26.17
N GLY A 62 -4.01 0.12 27.12
CA GLY A 62 -4.95 1.21 26.84
C GLY A 62 -6.12 0.75 25.95
N LYS A 63 -6.30 1.43 24.81
CA LYS A 63 -7.40 1.16 23.86
C LYS A 63 -7.14 -0.02 22.91
N PHE A 64 -5.98 -0.66 22.99
CA PHE A 64 -5.58 -1.75 22.09
C PHE A 64 -5.75 -3.10 22.82
N PRO A 65 -6.81 -3.88 22.54
CA PRO A 65 -7.03 -5.14 23.22
C PRO A 65 -5.92 -6.15 22.87
N GLU A 66 -5.47 -6.98 23.82
CA GLU A 66 -4.39 -7.94 23.57
C GLU A 66 -4.73 -8.97 22.47
N SER A 67 -6.02 -9.28 22.35
CA SER A 67 -6.54 -10.24 21.39
C SER A 67 -7.87 -9.77 20.82
N PHE A 68 -8.23 -10.29 19.64
CA PHE A 68 -9.51 -10.03 19.00
C PHE A 68 -10.03 -11.29 18.30
N SER A 69 -11.33 -11.30 18.01
CA SER A 69 -11.97 -12.30 17.18
C SER A 69 -11.85 -11.88 15.72
N MET A 70 -11.05 -12.61 14.94
CA MET A 70 -10.86 -12.41 13.51
C MET A 70 -11.86 -13.27 12.72
N GLY A 71 -12.42 -12.71 11.65
CA GLY A 71 -13.43 -13.36 10.81
C GLY A 71 -14.87 -12.99 11.16
N SER A 72 -15.84 -13.70 10.57
CA SER A 72 -17.27 -13.45 10.79
C SER A 72 -18.11 -14.74 10.71
N GLU A 73 -18.96 -14.97 11.73
CA GLU A 73 -19.91 -16.10 11.75
C GLU A 73 -21.02 -15.97 10.71
N THR A 74 -21.34 -14.74 10.30
CA THR A 74 -22.38 -14.43 9.30
C THR A 74 -21.80 -14.04 7.95
N GLY A 75 -20.46 -13.99 7.83
CA GLY A 75 -19.75 -13.70 6.58
C GLY A 75 -19.62 -14.93 5.67
N GLU A 76 -18.90 -14.76 4.57
CA GLU A 76 -18.62 -15.82 3.60
C GLU A 76 -17.79 -16.95 4.22
N ALA A 77 -17.76 -18.12 3.56
CA ALA A 77 -16.94 -19.25 4.02
C ALA A 77 -15.46 -18.88 4.19
N THR A 78 -14.96 -17.95 3.36
CA THR A 78 -13.59 -17.44 3.42
C THR A 78 -13.28 -16.61 4.65
N GLU A 79 -14.30 -16.10 5.34
CA GLU A 79 -14.20 -15.31 6.57
C GLU A 79 -14.30 -16.17 7.84
N ARG A 80 -14.34 -17.50 7.70
CA ARG A 80 -14.58 -18.47 8.76
C ARG A 80 -13.41 -19.44 8.92
N PRO A 81 -13.32 -20.19 10.03
CA PRO A 81 -14.06 -19.97 11.28
C PRO A 81 -13.63 -18.66 11.96
N VAL A 82 -14.49 -18.10 12.80
CA VAL A 82 -14.06 -17.03 13.70
C VAL A 82 -13.00 -17.59 14.65
N ARG A 83 -11.92 -16.83 14.84
CA ARG A 83 -10.74 -17.28 15.57
C ARG A 83 -10.16 -16.19 16.42
N LYS A 84 -9.65 -16.58 17.59
CA LYS A 84 -8.94 -15.66 18.47
C LYS A 84 -7.50 -15.47 17.98
N VAL A 85 -7.13 -14.23 17.69
CA VAL A 85 -5.75 -13.84 17.42
C VAL A 85 -5.23 -13.01 18.59
N THR A 86 -4.02 -13.32 19.08
CA THR A 86 -3.39 -12.65 20.22
C THR A 86 -2.04 -12.06 19.80
N PHE A 87 -1.85 -10.77 20.01
CA PHE A 87 -0.59 -10.10 19.71
C PHE A 87 0.29 -10.01 20.95
N LYS A 88 1.55 -10.42 20.81
CA LYS A 88 2.58 -10.36 21.88
C LYS A 88 3.71 -9.38 21.55
N TYR A 89 3.45 -8.47 20.61
CA TYR A 89 4.41 -7.47 20.16
C TYR A 89 3.67 -6.17 19.83
N ASP A 90 4.38 -5.06 20.01
CA ASP A 90 3.95 -3.75 19.56
C ASP A 90 4.39 -3.56 18.10
N PHE A 91 3.60 -2.84 17.31
CA PHE A 91 3.93 -2.48 15.93
C PHE A 91 3.33 -1.10 15.60
N TRP A 92 3.59 -0.58 14.41
CA TRP A 92 3.06 0.70 13.97
C TRP A 92 2.31 0.53 12.66
N MET A 93 1.04 0.94 12.60
CA MET A 93 0.26 0.94 11.36
C MET A 93 0.27 2.32 10.72
N ALA A 94 0.51 2.39 9.40
CA ALA A 94 0.39 3.64 8.66
C ALA A 94 -1.07 4.12 8.70
N LYS A 95 -1.27 5.41 8.97
CA LYS A 95 -2.59 6.06 9.03
C LYS A 95 -3.36 5.93 7.72
N TYR A 96 -2.63 5.91 6.61
CA TYR A 96 -3.12 5.99 5.25
C TYR A 96 -2.55 4.84 4.42
N GLU A 97 -3.25 4.53 3.33
CA GLU A 97 -2.64 3.88 2.17
C GLU A 97 -1.42 4.66 1.67
N VAL A 98 -0.50 4.00 0.96
CA VAL A 98 0.74 4.65 0.48
C VAL A 98 0.39 5.73 -0.55
N PRO A 99 0.76 7.01 -0.29
CA PRO A 99 0.50 8.08 -1.25
C PRO A 99 1.40 8.00 -2.49
N GLN A 100 0.92 8.48 -3.62
CA GLN A 100 1.62 8.45 -4.91
C GLN A 100 2.95 9.20 -4.90
N ASP A 101 3.03 10.37 -4.26
CA ASP A 101 4.27 11.15 -4.19
C ASP A 101 5.36 10.42 -3.40
N LEU A 102 4.99 9.76 -2.30
CA LEU A 102 5.86 8.90 -1.52
C LEU A 102 6.29 7.67 -2.33
N TYR A 103 5.36 7.02 -3.02
CA TYR A 103 5.68 5.88 -3.88
C TYR A 103 6.69 6.28 -4.96
N GLU A 104 6.44 7.37 -5.67
CA GLU A 104 7.30 7.89 -6.73
C GLU A 104 8.69 8.25 -6.21
N ALA A 105 8.78 8.91 -5.05
CA ALA A 105 10.08 9.23 -4.43
C ALA A 105 10.88 7.97 -4.05
N VAL A 106 10.20 6.90 -3.61
CA VAL A 106 10.88 5.65 -3.20
C VAL A 106 11.24 4.76 -4.39
N MET A 107 10.36 4.69 -5.39
CA MET A 107 10.43 3.74 -6.50
C MET A 107 11.04 4.33 -7.77
N GLY A 108 10.96 5.65 -7.95
CA GLY A 108 11.41 6.38 -9.13
C GLY A 108 10.36 6.46 -10.25
N GLU A 109 9.16 5.94 -10.02
CA GLU A 109 8.05 5.96 -10.98
C GLU A 109 6.70 6.02 -10.25
N ASN A 110 5.67 6.53 -10.92
CA ASN A 110 4.30 6.54 -10.43
C ASN A 110 3.40 5.75 -11.40
N PRO A 111 3.02 4.50 -11.08
CA PRO A 111 2.24 3.64 -11.97
C PRO A 111 0.76 4.04 -12.06
N SER A 112 0.28 4.85 -11.11
CA SER A 112 -1.14 5.11 -10.88
C SER A 112 -1.85 5.68 -12.12
N ARG A 113 -3.01 5.15 -12.45
CA ARG A 113 -3.90 5.69 -13.46
C ARG A 113 -4.42 7.07 -13.08
N TRP A 114 -4.78 7.25 -11.81
CA TRP A 114 -5.49 8.43 -11.32
C TRP A 114 -4.55 9.35 -10.55
N LYS A 115 -4.18 10.49 -11.11
CA LYS A 115 -3.05 11.29 -10.60
C LYS A 115 -3.45 12.27 -9.51
N GLY A 116 -2.74 12.21 -8.38
CA GLY A 116 -2.75 13.24 -7.34
C GLY A 116 -1.63 12.96 -6.34
N PRO A 117 -0.81 13.95 -5.91
CA PRO A 117 0.36 13.69 -5.08
C PRO A 117 0.07 12.88 -3.81
N ARG A 118 -1.02 13.23 -3.12
CA ARG A 118 -1.45 12.57 -1.89
C ARG A 118 -2.56 11.54 -2.10
N ASN A 119 -2.90 11.22 -3.34
CA ASN A 119 -3.81 10.12 -3.62
C ASN A 119 -3.07 8.81 -3.36
N SER A 120 -3.82 7.75 -3.06
CA SER A 120 -3.23 6.42 -2.89
C SER A 120 -2.66 5.89 -4.20
N VAL A 121 -1.55 5.16 -4.10
CA VAL A 121 -0.94 4.50 -5.25
C VAL A 121 -1.72 3.24 -5.63
N GLU A 122 -2.03 3.11 -6.92
CA GLU A 122 -2.63 1.94 -7.57
C GLU A 122 -1.89 1.59 -8.88
N MET A 123 -2.37 0.58 -9.64
CA MET A 123 -1.71 -0.03 -10.82
C MET A 123 -0.36 -0.74 -10.55
N MET A 124 -0.20 -1.39 -9.39
CA MET A 124 0.98 -2.20 -9.09
C MET A 124 0.61 -3.61 -8.64
N ASP A 125 1.56 -4.54 -8.82
CA ASP A 125 1.46 -5.88 -8.25
C ASP A 125 2.02 -5.95 -6.82
N ILE A 126 1.81 -7.09 -6.14
CA ILE A 126 2.28 -7.25 -4.76
C ILE A 126 3.82 -7.22 -4.67
N GLN A 127 4.53 -7.67 -5.71
CA GLN A 127 6.00 -7.66 -5.71
C GLN A 127 6.53 -6.22 -5.71
N GLN A 128 5.89 -5.34 -6.46
CA GLN A 128 6.18 -3.90 -6.45
C GLN A 128 5.86 -3.26 -5.09
N ALA A 129 4.78 -3.67 -4.41
CA ALA A 129 4.45 -3.19 -3.06
C ALA A 129 5.50 -3.65 -2.00
N VAL A 130 5.95 -4.90 -2.08
CA VAL A 130 7.03 -5.44 -1.24
C VAL A 130 8.37 -4.74 -1.55
N GLU A 131 8.65 -4.48 -2.82
CA GLU A 131 9.86 -3.75 -3.23
C GLU A 131 9.85 -2.31 -2.73
N PHE A 132 8.70 -1.61 -2.75
CA PHE A 132 8.54 -0.32 -2.09
C PHE A 132 8.91 -0.42 -0.61
N CYS A 133 8.37 -1.39 0.12
CA CYS A 133 8.65 -1.57 1.55
C CYS A 133 10.17 -1.76 1.81
N ARG A 134 10.84 -2.57 0.98
CA ARG A 134 12.28 -2.81 1.04
C ARG A 134 13.09 -1.53 0.76
N ARG A 135 12.74 -0.77 -0.28
CA ARG A 135 13.41 0.49 -0.63
C ARG A 135 13.17 1.58 0.42
N ALA A 136 11.93 1.71 0.90
CA ALA A 136 11.55 2.63 1.96
C ALA A 136 12.35 2.33 3.24
N THR A 137 12.47 1.05 3.64
CA THR A 137 13.31 0.64 4.78
C THR A 137 14.76 1.11 4.60
N LYS A 138 15.38 0.85 3.45
CA LYS A 138 16.76 1.26 3.18
C LYS A 138 16.93 2.78 3.25
N LYS A 139 16.05 3.53 2.58
CA LYS A 139 16.08 5.00 2.53
C LYS A 139 15.85 5.61 3.91
N MET A 140 14.87 5.11 4.68
CA MET A 140 14.56 5.62 6.01
C MET A 140 15.65 5.28 7.04
N ARG A 141 16.31 4.12 6.95
CA ARG A 141 17.50 3.81 7.77
C ARG A 141 18.66 4.75 7.44
N ALA A 142 18.94 4.99 6.16
CA ALA A 142 19.95 5.95 5.74
C ALA A 142 19.65 7.38 6.23
N ALA A 143 18.37 7.75 6.26
CA ALA A 143 17.86 9.01 6.80
C ALA A 143 17.77 9.05 8.34
N GLN A 144 18.16 7.98 9.05
CA GLN A 144 18.04 7.85 10.52
C GLN A 144 16.60 8.02 11.05
N LEU A 145 15.61 7.74 10.21
CA LEU A 145 14.18 7.75 10.56
C LEU A 145 13.72 6.39 11.11
N LEU A 146 14.48 5.33 10.81
CA LEU A 146 14.34 3.99 11.38
C LEU A 146 15.61 3.57 12.09
N LYS A 147 15.46 2.78 13.15
CA LYS A 147 16.58 2.09 13.79
C LYS A 147 17.08 0.93 12.91
N PRO A 148 18.31 0.43 13.16
CA PRO A 148 18.84 -0.72 12.42
C PRO A 148 17.96 -1.97 12.49
N ASP A 149 17.26 -2.16 13.61
CA ASP A 149 16.33 -3.27 13.88
C ASP A 149 14.88 -2.93 13.49
N GLU A 150 14.59 -1.85 12.78
CA GLU A 150 13.24 -1.48 12.35
C GLU A 150 13.11 -1.59 10.83
N GLU A 151 11.95 -2.05 10.34
CA GLU A 151 11.63 -2.16 8.91
C GLU A 151 10.22 -1.67 8.58
N ILE A 152 10.03 -1.36 7.30
CA ILE A 152 8.72 -1.16 6.67
C ILE A 152 8.37 -2.45 5.93
N ARG A 153 7.15 -2.95 6.13
CA ARG A 153 6.60 -4.14 5.45
C ARG A 153 5.10 -3.99 5.22
N LEU A 154 4.53 -4.89 4.42
CA LEU A 154 3.08 -5.07 4.38
C LEU A 154 2.59 -5.59 5.74
N PRO A 155 1.38 -5.22 6.20
CA PRO A 155 0.78 -5.85 7.36
C PRO A 155 0.53 -7.34 7.10
N SER A 156 0.44 -8.14 8.16
CA SER A 156 -0.29 -9.41 8.06
C SER A 156 -1.78 -9.14 7.92
N GLU A 157 -2.53 -10.12 7.42
CA GLU A 157 -3.97 -10.05 7.34
C GLU A 157 -4.60 -9.81 8.72
N ALA A 158 -4.05 -10.45 9.75
CA ALA A 158 -4.49 -10.29 11.13
C ALA A 158 -4.19 -8.89 11.68
N GLU A 159 -3.02 -8.33 11.41
CA GLU A 159 -2.68 -6.94 11.79
C GLU A 159 -3.63 -5.94 11.13
N TRP A 160 -3.95 -6.17 9.85
CA TRP A 160 -4.87 -5.33 9.10
C TRP A 160 -6.28 -5.39 9.70
N GLU A 161 -6.85 -6.58 9.93
CA GLU A 161 -8.21 -6.69 10.48
C GLU A 161 -8.31 -6.15 11.91
N TYR A 162 -7.30 -6.42 12.74
CA TYR A 162 -7.21 -5.88 14.09
C TYR A 162 -7.26 -4.34 14.09
N CYS A 163 -6.47 -3.74 13.20
CA CYS A 163 -6.41 -2.29 13.02
C CYS A 163 -7.70 -1.72 12.40
N CYS A 164 -8.31 -2.42 11.45
CA CYS A 164 -9.58 -2.04 10.82
C CYS A 164 -10.67 -1.94 11.88
N ARG A 165 -10.85 -3.00 12.67
CA ARG A 165 -11.88 -3.09 13.72
C ARG A 165 -11.70 -2.08 14.84
N ALA A 166 -10.47 -1.66 15.13
CA ALA A 166 -10.15 -0.67 16.16
C ALA A 166 -10.80 -0.95 17.53
N GLY A 167 -10.87 -2.23 17.92
CA GLY A 167 -11.45 -2.69 19.18
C GLY A 167 -12.94 -3.02 19.14
N THR A 168 -13.62 -2.79 18.01
CA THR A 168 -15.02 -3.19 17.81
C THR A 168 -15.14 -4.66 17.38
N THR A 169 -16.33 -5.23 17.55
CA THR A 169 -16.70 -6.56 17.04
C THR A 169 -17.76 -6.50 15.94
N THR A 170 -18.12 -5.30 15.52
CA THR A 170 -19.17 -5.03 14.54
C THR A 170 -18.70 -5.25 13.10
N ALA A 171 -19.63 -5.24 12.15
CA ALA A 171 -19.32 -5.34 10.71
C ALA A 171 -18.38 -4.22 10.21
N TYR A 172 -18.52 -3.00 10.73
CA TYR A 172 -17.64 -1.86 10.45
C TYR A 172 -17.07 -1.28 11.75
N SER A 173 -15.98 -0.55 11.66
CA SER A 173 -15.31 0.08 12.83
C SER A 173 -16.11 1.19 13.51
N PHE A 174 -17.17 1.67 12.84
CA PHE A 174 -18.08 2.69 13.34
C PHE A 174 -19.46 2.14 13.73
N GLY A 175 -19.76 0.86 13.47
CA GLY A 175 -21.06 0.26 13.79
C GLY A 175 -21.38 -0.98 12.96
N GLU A 176 -22.61 -1.48 13.13
CA GLU A 176 -23.05 -2.72 12.49
C GLU A 176 -23.60 -2.52 11.07
N SER A 177 -24.19 -1.35 10.79
CA SER A 177 -24.82 -1.06 9.50
C SER A 177 -24.03 -0.03 8.71
N ALA A 178 -23.95 -0.22 7.39
CA ALA A 178 -23.47 0.79 6.45
C ALA A 178 -24.57 1.76 6.01
N THR A 179 -25.83 1.40 6.23
CA THR A 179 -27.01 2.13 5.74
C THR A 179 -27.84 2.67 6.91
N ALA A 180 -28.56 3.76 6.66
CA ALA A 180 -29.62 4.26 7.54
C ALA A 180 -31.01 3.85 7.03
N ASP A 181 -32.02 4.00 7.88
CA ASP A 181 -33.42 3.81 7.49
C ASP A 181 -33.79 4.73 6.31
N GLY A 182 -34.28 4.13 5.23
CA GLY A 182 -34.67 4.85 4.01
C GLY A 182 -33.60 4.94 2.92
N ASP A 183 -32.39 4.42 3.16
CA ASP A 183 -31.39 4.25 2.11
C ASP A 183 -31.93 3.30 1.02
N VAL A 184 -31.74 3.65 -0.25
CA VAL A 184 -32.13 2.86 -1.43
C VAL A 184 -30.95 2.58 -2.35
N ASP A 185 -31.05 1.50 -3.14
CA ASP A 185 -30.07 1.09 -4.16
C ASP A 185 -28.62 0.91 -3.63
N ASN A 186 -27.73 1.85 -3.94
CA ASN A 186 -26.31 1.87 -3.55
C ASN A 186 -26.02 2.88 -2.43
N GLN A 187 -27.06 3.45 -1.80
CA GLN A 187 -26.88 4.37 -0.69
C GLN A 187 -26.37 3.62 0.54
N ALA A 188 -25.40 4.24 1.20
CA ALA A 188 -24.79 3.77 2.43
C ALA A 188 -24.39 4.99 3.26
N SER A 189 -25.41 5.67 3.79
CA SER A 189 -25.26 7.00 4.37
C SER A 189 -24.36 7.00 5.62
N GLU A 190 -24.45 5.96 6.46
CA GLU A 190 -23.55 5.77 7.61
C GLU A 190 -22.10 5.50 7.18
N LEU A 191 -21.89 4.66 6.16
CA LEU A 191 -20.57 4.34 5.63
C LEU A 191 -19.89 5.52 4.92
N SER A 192 -20.67 6.38 4.27
CA SER A 192 -20.14 7.46 3.42
C SER A 192 -19.34 8.52 4.18
N ALA A 193 -19.44 8.57 5.51
CA ALA A 193 -18.60 9.41 6.35
C ALA A 193 -17.19 8.83 6.61
N TYR A 194 -16.98 7.55 6.30
CA TYR A 194 -15.77 6.77 6.64
C TYR A 194 -15.10 6.12 5.42
N ALA A 195 -15.78 6.05 4.27
CA ALA A 195 -15.31 5.30 3.12
C ALA A 195 -15.72 5.87 1.77
N TRP A 196 -14.87 5.61 0.78
CA TRP A 196 -15.16 5.78 -0.64
C TRP A 196 -15.63 4.44 -1.23
N HIS A 197 -16.79 4.45 -1.87
CA HIS A 197 -17.48 3.26 -2.41
C HIS A 197 -18.32 3.63 -3.65
N THR A 198 -18.94 2.65 -4.30
CA THR A 198 -19.70 2.86 -5.56
C THR A 198 -20.77 3.96 -5.45
N GLY A 199 -21.32 4.21 -4.25
CA GLY A 199 -22.33 5.22 -4.00
C GLY A 199 -21.81 6.66 -3.84
N ASN A 200 -20.51 6.90 -3.63
CA ASN A 200 -19.96 8.25 -3.42
C ASN A 200 -18.62 8.55 -4.12
N ALA A 201 -17.98 7.58 -4.77
CA ALA A 201 -16.65 7.72 -5.37
C ALA A 201 -16.65 8.06 -6.86
N ALA A 202 -17.83 8.16 -7.51
CA ALA A 202 -17.92 8.40 -8.95
C ALA A 202 -17.18 9.68 -9.38
N GLY A 203 -16.02 9.50 -10.03
CA GLY A 203 -15.19 10.58 -10.57
C GLY A 203 -14.28 11.28 -9.55
N ASN A 204 -14.10 10.71 -8.35
CA ASN A 204 -13.25 11.29 -7.32
C ASN A 204 -11.99 10.44 -7.11
N ASP A 205 -10.82 11.09 -7.19
CA ASP A 205 -9.52 10.55 -6.78
C ASP A 205 -9.06 11.32 -5.53
N PRO A 206 -9.64 11.03 -4.35
CA PRO A 206 -9.41 11.81 -3.16
C PRO A 206 -7.96 11.64 -2.64
N PRO A 207 -7.38 12.69 -2.02
CA PRO A 207 -6.19 12.49 -1.21
C PRO A 207 -6.51 11.56 -0.04
N VAL A 208 -5.50 10.81 0.42
CA VAL A 208 -5.63 9.94 1.60
C VAL A 208 -6.17 10.69 2.81
N GLY A 209 -7.02 10.03 3.59
CA GLY A 209 -7.56 10.61 4.82
C GLY A 209 -8.58 11.73 4.63
N ALA A 210 -9.27 11.77 3.49
CA ALA A 210 -10.31 12.78 3.22
C ALA A 210 -11.58 12.59 4.07
N LEU A 211 -11.84 11.37 4.55
CA LEU A 211 -13.02 11.01 5.35
C LEU A 211 -12.65 10.79 6.82
N LYS A 212 -13.61 10.38 7.66
CA LYS A 212 -13.35 10.14 9.09
C LYS A 212 -12.48 8.89 9.29
N PRO A 213 -11.56 8.91 10.26
CA PRO A 213 -10.84 7.71 10.67
C PRO A 213 -11.69 6.81 11.57
N ASN A 214 -11.23 5.58 11.78
CA ASN A 214 -11.72 4.74 12.88
C ASN A 214 -11.24 5.25 14.26
N ALA A 215 -11.65 4.58 15.34
CA ALA A 215 -11.32 4.97 16.73
C ALA A 215 -9.81 5.01 17.05
N TRP A 216 -8.98 4.42 16.20
CA TRP A 216 -7.52 4.41 16.35
C TRP A 216 -6.80 5.45 15.49
N GLY A 217 -7.53 6.21 14.67
CA GLY A 217 -6.95 7.25 13.82
C GLY A 217 -6.42 6.71 12.50
N LEU A 218 -6.91 5.55 12.05
CA LEU A 218 -6.62 4.96 10.75
C LEU A 218 -7.74 5.29 9.78
N TYR A 219 -7.38 5.75 8.60
CA TYR A 219 -8.27 6.21 7.55
C TYR A 219 -8.39 5.18 6.45
N ASP A 220 -9.47 5.27 5.67
CA ASP A 220 -9.68 4.49 4.46
C ASP A 220 -9.63 2.97 4.71
N MET A 221 -9.96 2.53 5.94
CA MET A 221 -9.96 1.10 6.32
C MET A 221 -11.17 0.33 5.78
N HIS A 222 -12.13 1.02 5.17
CA HIS A 222 -13.42 0.50 4.73
C HIS A 222 -13.74 0.91 3.29
N GLY A 223 -12.76 0.99 2.39
CA GLY A 223 -13.01 1.30 0.98
C GLY A 223 -11.88 2.08 0.36
N TYR A 224 -12.18 2.77 -0.73
CA TYR A 224 -11.24 3.35 -1.68
C TYR A 224 -10.40 2.31 -2.42
N LEU A 225 -9.37 1.70 -1.82
CA LEU A 225 -8.61 0.64 -2.48
C LEU A 225 -8.63 -0.66 -1.67
N TRP A 226 -8.73 -1.78 -2.38
CA TRP A 226 -8.35 -3.07 -1.82
C TRP A 226 -6.87 -3.02 -1.46
N GLU A 227 -6.49 -3.45 -0.26
CA GLU A 227 -5.10 -3.36 0.18
C GLU A 227 -4.43 -4.72 0.21
N PHE A 228 -3.27 -4.83 -0.45
CA PHE A 228 -2.42 -6.01 -0.31
C PHE A 228 -1.96 -6.17 1.15
N VAL A 229 -2.09 -7.40 1.65
CA VAL A 229 -1.44 -7.86 2.89
C VAL A 229 -0.39 -8.93 2.55
N SER A 230 0.47 -9.25 3.51
CA SER A 230 1.59 -10.19 3.29
C SER A 230 1.18 -11.67 3.21
N ASP A 231 -0.05 -12.00 3.60
CA ASP A 231 -0.57 -13.36 3.67
C ASP A 231 -0.84 -13.94 2.28
N SER A 232 -0.60 -15.24 2.15
CA SER A 232 -1.10 -16.01 1.01
C SER A 232 -2.56 -16.35 1.19
N TRP A 233 -3.30 -16.39 0.09
CA TRP A 233 -4.70 -16.80 0.12
C TRP A 233 -4.88 -18.22 0.67
N SER A 234 -5.93 -18.40 1.46
CA SER A 234 -6.49 -19.68 1.89
C SER A 234 -8.01 -19.53 1.87
N ASP A 235 -8.73 -20.58 1.44
CA ASP A 235 -10.19 -20.55 1.29
C ASP A 235 -10.95 -20.47 2.62
N ASP A 236 -10.24 -20.61 3.74
CA ASP A 236 -10.74 -20.38 5.10
C ASP A 236 -9.56 -20.04 6.05
N TYR A 237 -9.88 -19.81 7.33
CA TYR A 237 -8.91 -19.53 8.38
C TYR A 237 -8.46 -20.74 9.22
N SER A 238 -8.84 -21.97 8.85
CA SER A 238 -8.55 -23.18 9.64
C SER A 238 -7.05 -23.38 9.90
N ALA A 239 -6.19 -22.99 8.95
CA ALA A 239 -4.73 -23.09 9.02
C ALA A 239 -4.01 -21.75 9.30
N ALA A 240 -4.74 -20.68 9.60
CA ALA A 240 -4.14 -19.36 9.79
C ALA A 240 -3.39 -19.25 11.14
N PRO A 241 -2.31 -18.45 11.25
CA PRO A 241 -1.57 -18.23 12.51
C PRO A 241 -2.36 -17.41 13.54
N THR A 242 -2.34 -17.78 14.82
CA THR A 242 -3.11 -17.13 15.91
C THR A 242 -2.32 -16.04 16.64
N ASP A 243 -1.09 -15.76 16.22
CA ASP A 243 -0.13 -14.88 16.90
C ASP A 243 0.16 -13.58 16.12
N GLY A 244 -0.69 -13.24 15.15
CA GLY A 244 -0.56 -12.03 14.33
C GLY A 244 0.39 -12.17 13.14
N LYS A 245 1.09 -13.30 12.98
CA LYS A 245 1.98 -13.54 11.83
C LYS A 245 1.21 -13.82 10.54
N SER A 246 1.85 -13.53 9.41
CA SER A 246 1.33 -13.82 8.08
C SER A 246 1.27 -15.32 7.79
N HIS A 247 0.20 -15.76 7.14
CA HIS A 247 0.01 -17.12 6.66
C HIS A 247 0.82 -17.37 5.38
N ALA A 248 1.84 -18.23 5.50
CA ALA A 248 2.65 -18.74 4.40
C ALA A 248 3.13 -17.68 3.37
N PRO A 249 3.66 -16.51 3.78
CA PRO A 249 3.87 -15.34 2.92
C PRO A 249 4.76 -15.61 1.69
N GLN A 250 5.62 -16.63 1.71
CA GLN A 250 6.44 -17.00 0.56
C GLN A 250 5.61 -17.52 -0.62
N ARG A 251 4.43 -18.14 -0.37
CA ARG A 251 3.56 -18.68 -1.44
C ARG A 251 2.90 -17.55 -2.24
N ALA A 252 2.55 -16.44 -1.59
CA ALA A 252 2.01 -15.24 -2.21
C ALA A 252 2.95 -14.68 -3.27
N LEU A 253 4.27 -14.76 -3.04
CA LEU A 253 5.30 -14.26 -3.96
C LEU A 253 5.80 -15.32 -4.95
N GLY A 254 5.30 -16.55 -4.86
CA GLY A 254 5.68 -17.65 -5.75
C GLY A 254 5.11 -17.49 -7.17
N LYS A 255 5.58 -18.34 -8.09
CA LYS A 255 4.97 -18.44 -9.42
C LYS A 255 3.49 -18.83 -9.27
N ASP A 256 2.60 -18.06 -9.88
CA ASP A 256 1.14 -18.23 -9.78
C ASP A 256 0.58 -18.08 -8.34
N GLY A 257 1.29 -17.32 -7.49
CA GLY A 257 0.89 -17.05 -6.12
C GLY A 257 -0.46 -16.34 -6.02
N GLN A 258 -1.19 -16.63 -4.95
CA GLN A 258 -2.47 -15.99 -4.64
C GLN A 258 -2.33 -15.18 -3.36
N VAL A 259 -2.79 -13.94 -3.42
CA VAL A 259 -2.64 -12.95 -2.36
C VAL A 259 -3.99 -12.68 -1.70
N VAL A 260 -3.93 -12.24 -0.44
CA VAL A 260 -5.10 -11.69 0.24
C VAL A 260 -5.12 -10.16 0.04
N MET A 261 -6.31 -9.64 -0.25
CA MET A 261 -6.62 -8.22 -0.21
C MET A 261 -7.74 -7.93 0.78
N ARG A 262 -7.72 -6.74 1.37
CA ARG A 262 -8.62 -6.31 2.45
C ARG A 262 -9.22 -4.93 2.19
N GLY A 263 -10.35 -4.61 2.81
CA GLY A 263 -10.89 -3.24 2.89
C GLY A 263 -12.03 -2.89 1.93
N GLY A 264 -12.18 -3.58 0.81
CA GLY A 264 -13.09 -3.11 -0.23
C GLY A 264 -12.49 -1.99 -1.06
N SER A 265 -13.20 -1.55 -2.10
CA SER A 265 -12.73 -0.44 -2.93
C SER A 265 -13.86 0.47 -3.39
N TRP A 266 -13.48 1.56 -4.06
CA TRP A 266 -14.39 2.56 -4.63
C TRP A 266 -15.39 1.98 -5.64
N LYS A 267 -15.13 0.79 -6.19
CA LYS A 267 -16.02 0.08 -7.14
C LYS A 267 -16.89 -1.00 -6.50
N ASP A 268 -16.74 -1.26 -5.20
CA ASP A 268 -17.52 -2.30 -4.52
C ASP A 268 -18.68 -1.68 -3.73
N ARG A 269 -19.71 -2.52 -3.50
CA ARG A 269 -20.83 -2.15 -2.63
C ARG A 269 -20.45 -2.32 -1.17
N TYR A 270 -21.16 -1.63 -0.29
CA TYR A 270 -20.86 -1.58 1.15
C TYR A 270 -20.71 -2.96 1.81
N GLU A 271 -21.42 -4.00 1.34
CA GLU A 271 -21.31 -5.35 1.89
C GLU A 271 -19.88 -5.93 1.82
N GLU A 272 -19.09 -5.51 0.82
CA GLU A 272 -17.69 -5.90 0.59
C GLU A 272 -16.69 -5.08 1.42
N LEU A 273 -17.14 -4.01 2.08
CA LEU A 273 -16.30 -3.05 2.81
C LEU A 273 -16.27 -3.36 4.33
N ARG A 274 -16.91 -4.45 4.77
CA ARG A 274 -16.90 -4.91 6.17
C ARG A 274 -15.50 -5.28 6.62
N SER A 275 -15.21 -5.11 7.91
CA SER A 275 -13.90 -5.40 8.49
C SER A 275 -13.39 -6.81 8.22
N SER A 276 -14.28 -7.80 8.09
CA SER A 276 -13.93 -9.22 7.93
C SER A 276 -13.80 -9.68 6.47
N VAL A 277 -14.23 -8.89 5.47
CA VAL A 277 -14.26 -9.34 4.07
C VAL A 277 -12.85 -9.47 3.49
N ARG A 278 -12.59 -10.60 2.84
CA ARG A 278 -11.32 -10.93 2.19
C ARG A 278 -11.54 -11.10 0.71
N LYS A 279 -10.58 -10.65 -0.09
CA LYS A 279 -10.60 -10.88 -1.54
C LYS A 279 -9.34 -11.59 -2.00
N LYS A 280 -9.53 -12.60 -2.85
CA LYS A 280 -8.44 -13.31 -3.51
C LYS A 280 -7.95 -12.53 -4.72
N GLY A 281 -6.65 -12.35 -4.83
CA GLY A 281 -5.99 -11.80 -6.02
C GLY A 281 -4.93 -12.75 -6.57
N ALA A 282 -4.68 -12.69 -7.88
CA ALA A 282 -3.44 -13.24 -8.43
C ALA A 282 -2.28 -12.30 -8.06
N ASN A 283 -1.11 -12.83 -7.72
CA ASN A 283 0.00 -11.99 -7.30
C ASN A 283 0.56 -11.07 -8.40
N SER A 284 0.25 -11.35 -9.67
CA SER A 284 0.61 -10.54 -10.83
C SER A 284 -0.44 -9.49 -11.21
N MET A 285 -1.55 -9.42 -10.47
CA MET A 285 -2.65 -8.51 -10.80
C MET A 285 -2.23 -7.05 -10.61
N LYS A 286 -2.77 -6.18 -11.46
CA LYS A 286 -2.68 -4.71 -11.35
C LYS A 286 -4.06 -4.16 -11.68
N ASP A 287 -4.59 -3.31 -10.82
CA ASP A 287 -5.96 -2.81 -10.91
C ASP A 287 -6.00 -1.41 -10.27
N ASP A 288 -6.87 -0.55 -10.78
CA ASP A 288 -7.02 0.83 -10.31
C ASP A 288 -7.87 0.97 -9.04
N ALA A 289 -8.27 -0.16 -8.48
CA ALA A 289 -8.95 -0.29 -7.21
C ALA A 289 -8.13 -1.11 -6.20
N VAL A 290 -6.82 -1.28 -6.44
CA VAL A 290 -5.91 -2.05 -5.56
C VAL A 290 -4.67 -1.24 -5.19
N GLY A 291 -4.49 -1.10 -3.88
CA GLY A 291 -3.48 -0.32 -3.19
C GLY A 291 -2.72 -1.15 -2.16
N PHE A 292 -2.06 -0.46 -1.23
CA PHE A 292 -1.54 -1.05 0.00
C PHE A 292 -1.26 0.03 1.05
N ARG A 293 -1.19 -0.39 2.31
CA ARG A 293 -0.57 0.37 3.40
C ARG A 293 0.57 -0.41 4.02
N CYS A 294 1.36 0.27 4.84
CA CYS A 294 2.52 -0.34 5.48
C CYS A 294 2.34 -0.43 6.99
N VAL A 295 3.09 -1.37 7.58
CA VAL A 295 3.46 -1.31 9.00
C VAL A 295 4.94 -1.01 9.14
N LYS A 296 5.29 -0.34 10.23
CA LYS A 296 6.64 -0.31 10.76
C LYS A 296 6.70 -1.30 11.91
N ASP A 297 7.69 -2.18 11.91
CA ASP A 297 7.88 -3.21 12.92
C ASP A 297 9.36 -3.38 13.25
N ARG A 298 9.66 -4.02 14.38
CA ARG A 298 11.02 -4.44 14.71
C ARG A 298 11.32 -5.79 14.07
N VAL A 299 12.40 -5.85 13.30
CA VAL A 299 13.00 -7.08 12.82
C VAL A 299 13.44 -7.89 14.04
N LYS A 300 12.76 -9.02 14.29
CA LYS A 300 13.19 -9.95 15.34
C LYS A 300 14.51 -10.60 14.88
N PRO A 301 15.55 -10.61 15.72
CA PRO A 301 16.83 -11.25 15.40
C PRO A 301 16.69 -12.76 15.17
#